data_AF-A0A7W5BBX8-F1
#
_entry.id   AF-A0A7W5BBX8-F1
#
_cell.length_a   1.000
_cell.length_b   1.000
_cell.length_c   1.000
_cell.angle_alpha   90.00
_cell.angle_beta   90.00
_cell.angle_gamma   90.00
#
_symmetry.space_group_name_H-M   'P 1'
#
loop_
_entity.id
_entity.type
_entity.pdbx_description
1 polymer ?
#
loop_
_entity_poly.entity_id
_entity_poly.type
_entity_poly.pdbx_seq_one_letter_code
_entity_poly.pdbx_strand_id
1 'polypeptide(L)'
;MKFSRSKWLAYTFLVGLIPVLMRLLVWAAAKAGKVEAFAAPDFVSFGLVLHISIINEMEQLPQREKNWKAIQNGTSIIFIALYGALYALAILGGRGENLVDSSAVLRSSVFFVSLSIALSLSTLQRLSRARTR
;
A
#
# COMPACT_ATOMS: atom_id res chain seq x y z
N MET A 1 -4.75 -14.27 -19.31
CA MET A 1 -5.86 -14.66 -18.41
C MET A 1 -6.77 -13.46 -18.18
N LYS A 2 -8.09 -13.59 -18.33
CA LYS A 2 -9.06 -12.52 -18.07
C LYS A 2 -9.26 -12.41 -16.55
N PHE A 3 -8.50 -11.54 -15.88
CA PHE A 3 -8.71 -11.27 -14.45
C PHE A 3 -10.07 -10.60 -14.25
N SER A 4 -10.91 -11.14 -13.35
CA SER A 4 -12.17 -10.49 -13.00
C SER A 4 -11.91 -9.39 -11.97
N ARG A 5 -12.72 -8.33 -12.05
CA ARG A 5 -12.55 -7.03 -11.40
C ARG A 5 -12.31 -7.13 -9.88
N SER A 6 -13.12 -7.94 -9.21
CA SER A 6 -13.02 -8.17 -7.76
C SER A 6 -11.84 -9.06 -7.38
N LYS A 7 -11.35 -9.91 -8.30
CA LYS A 7 -10.21 -10.80 -8.04
C LYS A 7 -8.91 -10.00 -7.99
N TRP A 8 -8.71 -9.01 -8.87
CA TRP A 8 -7.50 -8.16 -8.83
C TRP A 8 -7.36 -7.41 -7.50
N LEU A 9 -8.42 -6.71 -7.07
CA LEU A 9 -8.40 -5.99 -5.80
C LEU A 9 -8.25 -6.97 -4.64
N ALA A 10 -8.98 -8.09 -4.65
CA ALA A 10 -8.86 -9.10 -3.60
C ALA A 10 -7.43 -9.65 -3.50
N TYR A 11 -6.78 -10.01 -4.61
CA TYR A 11 -5.40 -10.50 -4.57
C TYR A 11 -4.43 -9.43 -4.09
N THR A 12 -4.59 -8.19 -4.53
CA THR A 12 -3.74 -7.07 -4.08
C THR A 12 -3.89 -6.82 -2.59
N PHE A 13 -5.11 -6.82 -2.07
CA PHE A 13 -5.38 -6.65 -0.65
C PHE A 13 -4.89 -7.83 0.18
N LEU A 14 -5.16 -9.06 -0.27
CA LEU A 14 -4.73 -10.27 0.44
C LEU A 14 -3.21 -10.36 0.51
N VAL A 15 -2.51 -10.15 -0.61
CA VAL A 15 -1.04 -10.15 -0.65
C VAL A 15 -0.46 -8.96 0.11
N GLY A 16 -1.06 -7.78 -0.05
CA GLY A 16 -0.61 -6.56 0.59
C GLY A 16 -0.77 -6.55 2.11
N LEU A 17 -1.74 -7.29 2.64
CA LEU A 17 -1.97 -7.44 4.09
C LEU A 17 -1.08 -8.49 4.75
N ILE A 18 -0.33 -9.30 3.98
CA ILE A 18 0.55 -10.35 4.54
C ILE A 18 1.47 -9.79 5.65
N PRO A 19 2.19 -8.66 5.47
CA PRO A 19 3.08 -8.14 6.52
C PRO A 19 2.35 -7.84 7.84
N VAL A 20 1.15 -7.25 7.76
CA VAL A 20 0.31 -6.93 8.93
C VAL A 20 -0.14 -8.21 9.62
N LEU A 21 -0.64 -9.18 8.85
CA LEU A 21 -1.10 -10.46 9.39
C LEU A 21 0.04 -11.25 10.04
N MET A 22 1.22 -11.26 9.42
CA MET A 22 2.39 -11.93 9.98
C MET A 22 2.83 -11.24 11.29
N ARG A 23 2.80 -9.90 11.37
CA ARG A 23 3.08 -9.22 12.63
C ARG A 23 2.09 -9.56 13.73
N LEU A 24 0.80 -9.63 13.41
CA LEU A 24 -0.23 -10.02 14.40
C LEU A 24 -0.01 -11.44 14.92
N LEU A 25 0.42 -12.37 14.06
CA LEU A 25 0.79 -13.72 14.50
C LEU A 25 2.01 -13.70 15.43
N VAL A 26 3.05 -12.95 15.08
CA VAL A 26 4.25 -12.80 15.93
C VAL A 26 3.90 -12.14 17.27
N TRP A 27 3.07 -11.09 17.24
CA TRP A 27 2.58 -10.40 18.43
C TRP A 27 1.80 -11.34 19.35
N ALA A 28 0.91 -12.16 18.80
CA ALA A 28 0.13 -13.13 19.57
C ALA A 28 0.98 -14.25 20.19
N ALA A 29 2.09 -14.61 19.54
CA ALA A 29 3.03 -15.63 20.04
C ALA A 29 4.09 -15.06 21.00
N ALA A 30 4.33 -13.75 20.98
CA ALA A 30 5.36 -13.10 21.78
C ALA A 30 4.91 -12.87 23.23
N LYS A 31 5.88 -12.73 24.14
CA LYS A 31 5.61 -12.28 25.51
C LYS A 31 5.00 -10.88 25.50
N ALA A 32 4.04 -10.63 26.39
CA ALA A 32 3.36 -9.35 26.51
C ALA A 32 4.36 -8.18 26.59
N GLY A 33 4.13 -7.15 25.78
CA GLY A 33 4.95 -5.94 25.72
C GLY A 33 6.31 -6.07 25.02
N LYS A 34 6.63 -7.22 24.38
CA LYS A 34 7.90 -7.40 23.65
C LYS A 34 7.81 -7.10 22.16
N VAL A 35 6.63 -7.22 21.59
CA VAL A 35 6.35 -6.93 20.18
C VAL A 35 5.12 -6.03 20.14
N GLU A 36 5.11 -5.04 19.27
CA GLU A 36 3.92 -4.23 19.00
C GLU A 36 3.03 -4.92 17.98
N ALA A 37 1.72 -4.82 18.14
CA ALA A 37 0.75 -5.41 17.22
C ALA A 37 0.85 -4.81 15.80
N PHE A 38 1.28 -3.56 15.70
CA PHE A 38 1.40 -2.81 14.45
C PHE A 38 2.69 -1.99 14.45
N ALA A 39 3.33 -1.86 13.30
CA ALA A 39 4.43 -0.93 13.09
C ALA A 39 4.36 -0.28 11.70
N ALA A 40 5.02 0.86 11.55
CA ALA A 40 5.04 1.60 10.28
C ALA A 40 5.42 0.73 9.07
N PRO A 41 6.44 -0.17 9.14
CA PRO A 41 6.82 -1.00 7.99
C PRO A 41 5.69 -1.87 7.44
N ASP A 42 4.72 -2.28 8.25
CA ASP A 42 3.63 -3.15 7.80
C ASP A 42 2.71 -2.39 6.83
N PHE A 43 2.34 -1.16 7.19
CA PHE A 43 1.49 -0.29 6.37
C PHE A 43 2.24 0.27 5.17
N VAL A 44 3.52 0.59 5.33
CA VAL A 44 4.38 1.01 4.21
C VAL A 44 4.45 -0.09 3.16
N SER A 45 4.69 -1.33 3.58
CA SER A 45 4.74 -2.48 2.67
C SER A 45 3.39 -2.71 1.98
N PHE A 46 2.29 -2.59 2.72
CA PHE A 46 0.95 -2.67 2.14
C PHE A 46 0.71 -1.60 1.07
N GLY A 47 1.05 -0.34 1.37
CA GLY A 47 0.95 0.77 0.45
C GLY A 47 1.76 0.56 -0.84
N LEU A 48 2.98 0.05 -0.73
CA LEU A 48 3.82 -0.30 -1.88
C LEU A 48 3.14 -1.35 -2.77
N VAL A 49 2.59 -2.42 -2.19
CA VAL A 49 1.86 -3.46 -2.94
C VAL A 49 0.66 -2.87 -3.68
N LEU A 50 -0.11 -1.98 -3.05
CA LEU A 50 -1.24 -1.31 -3.69
C LEU A 50 -0.80 -0.53 -4.95
N HIS A 51 0.26 0.27 -4.85
CA HIS A 51 0.70 1.11 -5.96
C HIS A 51 1.41 0.34 -7.08
N ILE A 52 2.21 -0.69 -6.75
CA ILE A 52 2.78 -1.58 -7.75
C ILE A 52 1.66 -2.29 -8.53
N SER A 53 0.63 -2.75 -7.81
CA SER A 53 -0.51 -3.41 -8.43
C SER A 53 -1.34 -2.48 -9.32
N ILE A 54 -1.54 -1.21 -8.91
CA ILE A 54 -2.19 -0.19 -9.74
C ILE A 54 -1.40 0.01 -11.04
N ILE A 55 -0.08 0.20 -10.97
CA ILE A 55 0.75 0.37 -12.17
C ILE A 55 0.61 -0.84 -13.10
N ASN A 56 0.68 -2.05 -12.56
CA ASN A 56 0.54 -3.28 -13.33
C ASN A 56 -0.83 -3.39 -14.04
N GLU A 57 -1.93 -3.02 -13.36
CA GLU A 57 -3.26 -3.04 -13.97
C GLU A 57 -3.44 -1.92 -15.00
N MET A 58 -2.88 -0.73 -14.75
CA MET A 58 -2.90 0.38 -15.71
C MET A 58 -2.12 0.05 -16.98
N GLU A 59 -1.07 -0.77 -16.90
CA GLU A 59 -0.29 -1.18 -18.06
C GLU A 59 -1.11 -1.98 -19.08
N GLN A 60 -2.08 -2.75 -18.59
CA GLN A 60 -2.97 -3.59 -19.39
C GLN A 60 -4.12 -2.81 -20.06
N LEU A 61 -4.21 -1.49 -19.86
CA LEU A 61 -5.26 -0.67 -20.45
C LEU A 61 -4.99 -0.32 -21.92
N PRO A 62 -6.05 -0.26 -22.75
CA PRO A 62 -5.92 0.16 -24.13
C PRO A 62 -5.48 1.62 -24.26
N GLN A 63 -4.85 1.97 -25.38
CA GLN A 63 -4.31 3.31 -25.66
C GLN A 63 -5.36 4.44 -25.56
N ARG A 64 -6.65 4.13 -25.72
CA ARG A 64 -7.74 5.12 -25.52
C ARG A 64 -7.77 5.73 -24.11
N GLU A 65 -7.19 5.06 -23.11
CA GLU A 65 -7.12 5.53 -21.71
C GLU A 65 -5.76 6.17 -21.36
N LYS A 66 -4.93 6.54 -22.35
CA LYS A 66 -3.55 7.02 -22.16
C LYS A 66 -3.41 8.12 -21.09
N ASN A 67 -4.31 9.11 -21.08
CA ASN A 67 -4.27 10.21 -20.11
C ASN A 67 -4.49 9.71 -18.68
N TRP A 68 -5.44 8.79 -18.48
CA TRP A 68 -5.71 8.23 -17.16
C TRP A 68 -4.56 7.35 -16.67
N LYS A 69 -4.03 6.51 -17.56
CA LYS A 69 -2.85 5.68 -17.30
C LYS A 69 -1.67 6.55 -16.82
N ALA A 70 -1.40 7.67 -17.50
CA ALA A 70 -0.33 8.60 -17.13
C ALA A 70 -0.55 9.20 -15.73
N ILE A 71 -1.77 9.66 -15.42
CA ILE A 71 -2.11 10.22 -14.10
C ILE A 71 -1.91 9.16 -13.00
N GLN A 72 -2.49 7.96 -13.18
CA GLN A 72 -2.44 6.91 -12.14
C GLN A 72 -1.04 6.36 -11.92
N ASN A 73 -0.25 6.20 -12.99
CA ASN A 73 1.15 5.78 -12.86
C ASN A 73 1.98 6.86 -12.18
N GLY A 74 1.80 8.14 -12.55
CA GLY A 74 2.49 9.27 -11.90
C GLY A 74 2.15 9.37 -10.42
N THR A 75 0.86 9.32 -10.07
CA THR A 75 0.41 9.30 -8.66
C THR A 75 1.01 8.10 -7.92
N SER A 76 1.03 6.91 -8.53
CA SER A 76 1.58 5.72 -7.88
C SER A 76 3.07 5.82 -7.62
N ILE A 77 3.85 6.38 -8.55
CA ILE A 77 5.28 6.62 -8.38
C ILE A 77 5.54 7.60 -7.22
N ILE A 78 4.75 8.68 -7.11
CA ILE A 78 4.86 9.64 -6.01
C ILE A 78 4.62 8.95 -4.66
N PHE A 79 3.56 8.15 -4.55
CA PHE A 79 3.29 7.40 -3.32
C PHE A 79 4.38 6.38 -3.01
N ILE A 80 4.91 5.67 -4.00
CA ILE A 80 6.04 4.75 -3.81
C ILE A 80 7.26 5.48 -3.23
N ALA A 81 7.58 6.68 -3.74
CA ALA A 81 8.66 7.49 -3.19
C ALA A 81 8.39 7.92 -1.73
N LEU A 82 7.15 8.35 -1.43
CA LEU A 82 6.74 8.69 -0.05
C LEU A 82 6.85 7.48 0.89
N TYR A 83 6.44 6.30 0.45
CA TYR A 83 6.59 5.07 1.21
C TYR A 83 8.06 4.69 1.41
N GLY A 84 8.93 4.93 0.42
CA GLY A 84 10.38 4.78 0.59
C GLY A 84 10.94 5.69 1.68
N ALA A 85 10.51 6.95 1.72
CA ALA A 85 10.91 7.89 2.78
C ALA A 85 10.40 7.45 4.17
N LEU A 86 9.13 7.04 4.28
CA LEU A 86 8.56 6.51 5.52
C LEU A 86 9.28 5.24 5.99
N TYR A 87 9.67 4.36 5.06
CA TYR A 87 10.44 3.16 5.38
C TYR A 87 11.81 3.51 5.97
N ALA A 88 12.52 4.46 5.36
CA ALA A 88 13.80 4.94 5.87
C ALA A 88 13.66 5.54 7.28
N LEU A 89 12.63 6.36 7.50
CA LEU A 89 12.30 6.90 8.83
C LEU A 89 11.98 5.80 9.85
N ALA A 90 11.24 4.77 9.45
CA ALA A 90 10.91 3.64 10.32
C ALA A 90 12.17 2.84 10.73
N ILE A 91 13.14 2.68 9.83
CA ILE A 91 14.44 2.06 10.16
C ILE A 91 15.21 2.91 11.16
N LEU A 92 15.24 4.23 10.95
CA LEU A 92 15.95 5.15 11.85
C LEU A 92 15.31 5.22 13.23
N GLY A 93 13.98 5.21 13.33
CA GLY A 93 13.25 5.18 14.60
C GLY A 93 13.49 3.93 15.45
N GLY A 94 13.97 2.84 14.85
CA GLY A 94 14.35 1.62 15.56
C GLY A 94 15.74 1.64 16.19
N ARG A 95 16.57 2.66 15.94
CA ARG A 95 17.98 2.70 16.36
C ARG A 95 18.25 3.30 17.75
N GLY A 96 17.20 3.58 18.53
CA GLY A 96 17.32 3.90 19.97
C GLY A 96 17.85 5.30 20.32
N GLU A 97 18.37 6.05 19.35
CA GLU A 97 18.55 7.49 19.48
C GLU A 97 17.20 8.15 19.16
N ASN A 98 16.73 9.08 20.00
CA ASN A 98 15.46 9.82 19.87
C ASN A 98 15.39 10.75 18.61
N LEU A 99 15.97 10.31 17.49
CA LEU A 99 16.05 11.02 16.23
C LEU A 99 14.69 11.07 15.51
N VAL A 100 13.86 10.03 15.66
CA VAL A 100 12.59 9.90 14.95
C VAL A 100 11.51 9.34 15.87
N ASP A 101 10.36 10.03 15.96
CA ASP A 101 9.17 9.54 16.66
C ASP A 101 8.49 8.42 15.85
N SER A 102 8.72 7.18 16.26
CA SER A 102 8.11 5.98 15.67
C SER A 102 6.58 6.01 15.66
N SER A 103 5.94 6.67 16.65
CA SER A 103 4.48 6.82 16.70
C SER A 103 3.97 7.80 15.64
N ALA A 104 4.73 8.86 15.35
CA ALA A 104 4.42 9.78 14.26
C ALA A 104 4.59 9.12 12.89
N VAL A 105 5.63 8.30 12.70
CA VAL A 105 5.85 7.55 11.46
C VAL A 105 4.74 6.51 11.24
N LEU A 106 4.33 5.80 12.30
CA LEU A 106 3.19 4.87 12.24
C LEU A 106 1.90 5.58 11.82
N ARG A 107 1.53 6.68 12.50
CA ARG A 107 0.32 7.45 12.19
C ARG A 107 0.33 7.97 10.76
N SER A 108 1.48 8.49 10.31
CA SER A 108 1.66 8.94 8.92
C SER A 108 1.47 7.78 7.93
N SER A 109 2.06 6.62 8.22
CA SER A 109 1.96 5.44 7.35
C SER A 109 0.52 4.95 7.22
N VAL A 110 -0.24 4.91 8.32
CA VAL A 110 -1.67 4.56 8.32
C VAL A 110 -2.49 5.57 7.52
N PHE A 111 -2.21 6.86 7.67
CA PHE A 111 -2.88 7.92 6.90
C PHE A 111 -2.65 7.75 5.39
N PHE A 112 -1.40 7.59 4.97
CA PHE A 112 -1.08 7.41 3.55
C PHE A 112 -1.67 6.13 2.98
N VAL A 113 -1.67 5.01 3.73
CA VAL A 113 -2.30 3.77 3.26
C VAL A 113 -3.80 3.93 3.08
N SER A 114 -4.45 4.70 3.96
CA SER A 114 -5.89 4.99 3.85
C SER A 114 -6.19 5.78 2.57
N LEU A 115 -5.35 6.77 2.24
CA LEU A 115 -5.43 7.47 0.95
C LEU A 115 -5.19 6.53 -0.23
N SER A 116 -4.19 5.66 -0.16
CA SER A 116 -3.88 4.66 -1.20
C SER A 116 -5.04 3.69 -1.43
N ILE A 117 -5.73 3.25 -0.37
CA ILE A 117 -6.94 2.43 -0.46
C ILE A 117 -8.04 3.20 -1.20
N ALA A 118 -8.30 4.45 -0.84
CA ALA A 118 -9.31 5.27 -1.51
C ALA A 118 -9.00 5.45 -3.03
N LEU A 119 -7.73 5.64 -3.38
CA LEU A 119 -7.28 5.69 -4.78
C LEU A 119 -7.44 4.33 -5.49
N SER A 120 -7.11 3.23 -4.82
CA SER A 120 -7.29 1.87 -5.35
C SER A 120 -8.77 1.54 -5.61
N LEU A 121 -9.67 1.97 -4.72
CA LEU A 121 -11.11 1.83 -4.92
C LEU A 121 -11.61 2.72 -6.06
N SER A 122 -11.11 3.97 -6.15
CA SER A 122 -11.48 4.91 -7.22
C SER A 122 -11.04 4.40 -8.60
N THR A 123 -9.83 3.84 -8.69
CA THR A 123 -9.33 3.20 -9.91
C THR A 123 -10.16 1.97 -10.27
N LEU A 124 -10.50 1.11 -9.31
CA LEU A 124 -11.40 -0.03 -9.54
C LEU A 124 -12.76 0.41 -10.09
N GLN A 125 -13.38 1.42 -9.48
CA GLN A 125 -14.68 1.93 -9.93
C GLN A 125 -14.61 2.45 -11.37
N ARG A 126 -13.58 3.21 -11.73
CA ARG A 126 -13.43 3.70 -13.11
C ARG A 126 -13.17 2.56 -14.10
N LEU A 127 -12.27 1.63 -13.76
CA LEU A 127 -12.00 0.42 -14.56
C LEU A 127 -13.27 -0.40 -14.81
N SER A 128 -14.15 -0.48 -13.81
CA SER A 128 -15.42 -1.18 -13.93
C SER A 128 -16.35 -0.56 -14.98
N ARG A 129 -16.37 0.77 -15.11
CA ARG A 129 -17.22 1.54 -16.03
C ARG A 129 -16.66 1.58 -17.46
N ALA A 130 -15.33 1.65 -17.60
CA ALA A 130 -14.66 1.81 -18.89
C ALA A 130 -14.65 0.54 -19.76
N ARG A 131 -14.88 -0.65 -19.19
CA ARG A 131 -14.87 -1.94 -19.92
C ARG A 131 -16.27 -2.46 -20.28
N THR A 132 -17.34 -1.80 -19.82
CA THR A 132 -18.73 -2.05 -20.23
C THR A 132 -19.17 -1.23 -21.46
N ARG A 133 -18.28 -0.40 -22.02
CA ARG A 133 -18.43 0.31 -23.29
C ARG A 133 -17.31 -0.11 -24.25
#